data_AF-A0A965RCU5-F1
#
_entry.id   AF-A0A965RCU5-F1
#
_cell.length_a   1.000
_cell.length_b   1.000
_cell.length_c   1.000
_cell.angle_alpha   90.00
_cell.angle_beta   90.00
_cell.angle_gamma   90.00
#
_symmetry.space_group_name_H-M   'P 1'
#
loop_
_entity.id
_entity.type
_entity.pdbx_description
1 polymer ?
#
loop_
_entity_poly.entity_id
_entity_poly.type
_entity_poly.pdbx_seq_one_letter_code
_entity_poly.pdbx_strand_id
1 'polypeptide(L)'
;MTEETRSGPRRLPATTDASREARDERRSRLREQGLEIDALCGSAPELEPEKLAGSIEGFIGYAQMPLGVAGPIHIKGLHASGDFMVPLATTEGTLVASFQHA
;
A
#
# COMPACT_ATOMS: atom_id res chain seq x y z
N MET A 1 34.46 1.38 -10.29
CA MET A 1 33.08 1.19 -10.76
C MET A 1 32.20 1.62 -9.61
N THR A 2 31.69 2.85 -9.69
CA THR A 2 31.00 3.54 -8.60
C THR A 2 29.72 2.80 -8.27
N GLU A 3 29.57 2.39 -7.01
CA GLU A 3 28.27 2.00 -6.44
C GLU A 3 27.33 3.20 -6.59
N GLU A 4 26.46 3.15 -7.60
CA GLU A 4 25.25 3.97 -7.59
C GLU A 4 24.47 3.57 -6.33
N THR A 5 24.41 4.49 -5.37
CA THR A 5 23.51 4.42 -4.23
C THR A 5 22.12 4.06 -4.75
N ARG A 6 21.66 2.82 -4.53
CA ARG A 6 20.33 2.39 -4.97
C ARG A 6 19.29 3.28 -4.29
N SER A 7 18.81 4.29 -5.01
CA SER A 7 17.72 5.18 -4.60
C SER A 7 16.38 4.45 -4.79
N GLY A 8 16.24 3.33 -4.08
CA GLY A 8 15.05 2.48 -4.11
C GLY A 8 14.14 2.74 -2.91
N PRO A 9 12.84 2.39 -3.01
CA PRO A 9 11.91 2.45 -1.90
C PRO A 9 12.43 1.65 -0.70
N ARG A 10 12.36 2.27 0.48
CA ARG A 10 12.88 1.69 1.72
C ARG A 10 11.86 0.75 2.34
N ARG A 11 12.35 -0.31 2.98
CA ARG A 11 11.51 -1.28 3.71
C ARG A 11 10.71 -0.59 4.83
N LEU A 12 9.45 -0.99 4.99
CA LEU A 12 8.59 -0.52 6.07
C LEU A 12 9.01 -1.10 7.43
N PRO A 13 8.63 -0.44 8.55
CA PRO A 13 8.75 -1.00 9.89
C PRO A 13 8.11 -2.40 9.99
N ALA A 14 8.55 -3.19 10.98
CA ALA A 14 8.06 -4.56 11.21
C ALA A 14 6.53 -4.60 11.27
N THR A 15 5.90 -5.58 10.62
CA THR A 15 4.43 -5.70 10.48
C THR A 15 3.73 -6.32 11.68
N THR A 16 4.49 -6.83 12.65
CA THR A 16 3.97 -7.50 13.85
C THR A 16 3.36 -6.54 14.88
N ASP A 17 3.77 -5.27 14.87
CA ASP A 17 3.21 -4.25 15.75
C ASP A 17 1.88 -3.70 15.18
N ALA A 18 0.77 -4.06 15.83
CA ALA A 18 -0.58 -3.66 15.44
C ALA A 18 -1.03 -2.31 16.06
N SER A 19 -0.14 -1.59 16.76
CA SER A 19 -0.43 -0.30 17.35
C SER A 19 -0.78 0.76 16.30
N ARG A 20 -1.48 1.82 16.73
CA ARG A 20 -1.82 2.96 15.86
C ARG A 20 -0.56 3.71 15.47
N GLU A 21 0.38 3.82 16.39
CA GLU A 21 1.69 4.43 16.24
C GLU A 21 2.49 3.72 15.14
N ALA A 22 2.59 2.39 15.18
CA ALA A 22 3.26 1.63 14.12
C ALA A 22 2.56 1.74 12.76
N ARG A 23 1.23 1.78 12.73
CA ARG A 23 0.47 2.05 11.49
C ARG A 23 0.81 3.42 10.94
N ASP A 24 0.84 4.45 11.78
CA ASP A 24 1.08 5.83 11.36
C ASP A 24 2.56 6.05 10.96
N GLU A 25 3.51 5.34 11.58
CA GLU A 25 4.91 5.30 11.12
C GLU A 25 5.02 4.70 9.70
N ARG A 26 4.33 3.59 9.42
CA ARG A 26 4.30 3.01 8.06
C ARG A 26 3.75 4.00 7.04
N ARG A 27 2.69 4.73 7.39
CA ARG A 27 2.09 5.78 6.54
C ARG A 27 3.08 6.93 6.28
N SER A 28 3.78 7.41 7.33
CA SER A 28 4.81 8.43 7.18
C SER A 28 5.91 7.96 6.23
N ARG A 29 6.41 6.74 6.41
CA ARG A 29 7.48 6.20 5.58
C ARG A 29 7.10 6.04 4.11
N LEU A 30 5.86 5.69 3.81
CA LEU A 30 5.35 5.64 2.44
C LEU A 30 5.30 7.05 1.83
N ARG A 31 4.82 8.05 2.58
CA ARG A 31 4.79 9.45 2.13
C ARG A 31 6.18 10.05 1.94
N GLU A 32 7.13 9.74 2.82
CA GLU A 32 8.55 10.13 2.69
C GLU A 32 9.20 9.56 1.42
N GLN A 33 8.68 8.45 0.89
CA GLN A 33 9.09 7.87 -0.39
C GLN A 33 8.37 8.49 -1.59
N GLY A 34 7.53 9.51 -1.37
CA GLY A 34 6.76 10.18 -2.41
C GLY A 34 5.52 9.42 -2.88
N LEU A 35 5.05 8.43 -2.10
CA LEU A 35 3.84 7.67 -2.45
C LEU A 35 2.58 8.36 -1.94
N GLU A 36 1.63 8.55 -2.84
CA GLU A 36 0.28 9.03 -2.57
C GLU A 36 -0.59 7.87 -2.02
N ILE A 37 -0.96 7.93 -0.73
CA ILE A 37 -1.66 6.83 -0.05
C ILE A 37 -3.00 7.23 0.57
N ASP A 38 -3.48 8.45 0.31
CA ASP A 38 -4.63 9.00 1.04
C ASP A 38 -5.92 8.23 0.75
N ALA A 39 -6.12 7.80 -0.50
CA ALA A 39 -7.25 6.94 -0.87
C ALA A 39 -7.21 5.59 -0.13
N LEU A 40 -6.02 5.01 0.03
CA LEU A 40 -5.83 3.74 0.75
C LEU A 40 -6.02 3.89 2.26
N CYS A 41 -5.78 5.09 2.80
CA CYS A 41 -5.84 5.37 4.23
C CYS A 41 -7.20 5.90 4.71
N GLY A 42 -8.16 6.09 3.79
CA GLY A 42 -9.46 6.70 4.07
C GLY A 42 -9.38 8.19 4.40
N SER A 43 -8.32 8.87 3.96
CA SER A 43 -8.13 10.31 4.12
C SER A 43 -8.34 11.11 2.83
N ALA A 44 -8.53 10.44 1.69
CA ALA A 44 -8.95 11.10 0.46
C ALA A 44 -10.43 11.51 0.53
N PRO A 45 -10.84 12.55 -0.24
CA PRO A 45 -12.24 12.85 -0.46
C PRO A 45 -13.01 11.63 -1.00
N GLU A 46 -14.29 11.55 -0.65
CA GLU A 46 -15.20 10.58 -1.24
C GLU A 46 -15.30 10.77 -2.77
N LEU A 47 -15.48 9.66 -3.49
CA LEU A 47 -15.70 9.74 -4.93
C LEU A 47 -17.12 10.25 -5.19
N GLU A 48 -17.24 11.22 -6.11
CA GLU A 48 -18.55 11.64 -6.61
C GLU A 48 -19.39 10.42 -7.05
N PRO A 49 -20.63 10.25 -6.57
CA PRO A 49 -21.44 9.06 -6.84
C PRO A 49 -21.60 8.75 -8.34
N GLU A 50 -21.59 9.76 -9.20
CA GLU A 50 -21.69 9.61 -10.66
C GLU A 50 -20.50 8.83 -11.25
N LYS A 51 -19.32 8.89 -10.61
CA LYS A 51 -18.14 8.10 -11.03
C LYS A 51 -18.29 6.61 -10.74
N LEU A 52 -19.24 6.24 -9.88
CA LEU A 52 -19.56 4.85 -9.55
C LEU A 52 -20.68 4.28 -10.44
N ALA A 53 -21.17 5.08 -11.41
CA ALA A 53 -22.17 4.63 -12.35
C ALA A 53 -21.69 3.37 -13.10
N GLY A 54 -22.55 2.34 -13.12
CA GLY A 54 -22.25 1.03 -13.72
C GLY A 54 -21.34 0.12 -12.87
N SER A 55 -20.84 0.60 -11.72
CA SER A 55 -20.11 -0.24 -10.76
C SER A 55 -21.00 -0.79 -9.65
N ILE A 56 -22.08 -0.07 -9.29
CA ILE A 56 -22.99 -0.41 -8.19
C ILE A 56 -24.37 0.24 -8.39
N GLU A 57 -25.44 -0.38 -7.89
CA GLU A 57 -26.77 0.20 -7.78
C GLU A 57 -27.13 0.52 -6.32
N GLY A 58 -27.89 1.59 -6.09
CA GLY A 58 -28.33 1.96 -4.73
C GLY A 58 -27.17 2.27 -3.79
N PHE A 59 -26.19 3.04 -4.26
CA PHE A 59 -25.00 3.39 -3.49
C PHE A 59 -25.36 4.12 -2.18
N ILE A 60 -24.93 3.55 -1.05
CA ILE A 60 -25.13 4.10 0.31
C ILE A 60 -23.81 4.28 1.08
N GLY A 61 -22.67 3.94 0.48
CA GLY A 61 -21.36 3.98 1.12
C GLY A 61 -20.48 2.77 0.79
N TYR A 62 -19.46 2.55 1.61
CA TYR A 62 -18.40 1.57 1.36
C TYR A 62 -18.31 0.51 2.47
N ALA A 63 -17.86 -0.69 2.10
CA ALA A 63 -17.39 -1.68 3.07
C ALA A 63 -15.94 -1.38 3.49
N GLN A 64 -15.64 -1.48 4.79
CA GLN A 64 -14.28 -1.33 5.29
C GLN A 64 -13.51 -2.65 5.14
N MET A 65 -12.41 -2.63 4.37
CA MET A 65 -11.50 -3.76 4.20
C MET A 65 -10.10 -3.37 4.71
N PRO A 66 -9.43 -4.17 5.56
CA PRO A 66 -8.06 -3.87 5.97
C PRO A 66 -7.09 -3.90 4.79
N LEU A 67 -6.17 -2.93 4.74
CA LEU A 67 -5.08 -2.88 3.76
C LEU A 67 -3.71 -2.96 4.46
N GLY A 68 -2.84 -3.83 3.93
CA GLY A 68 -1.41 -3.83 4.22
C GLY A 68 -0.59 -3.47 2.98
N VAL A 69 0.70 -3.21 3.15
CA VAL A 69 1.64 -2.95 2.04
C VAL A 69 2.82 -3.89 2.17
N ALA A 70 3.08 -4.68 1.14
CA ALA A 70 4.27 -5.50 1.02
C ALA A 70 5.32 -4.77 0.18
N GLY A 71 6.57 -4.74 0.64
CA GLY A 71 7.67 -4.25 -0.17
C GLY A 71 8.89 -3.72 0.59
N PRO A 72 9.94 -3.31 -0.15
CA PRO A 72 10.00 -3.27 -1.62
C PRO A 72 10.02 -4.66 -2.26
N ILE A 73 9.17 -4.90 -3.27
CA ILE A 73 9.17 -6.10 -4.12
C ILE A 73 9.92 -5.79 -5.41
N HIS A 74 10.99 -6.53 -5.68
CA HIS A 74 11.78 -6.35 -6.89
C HIS A 74 11.17 -7.12 -8.07
N ILE A 75 10.75 -6.40 -9.11
CA ILE A 75 10.12 -6.96 -10.31
C ILE A 75 11.09 -6.82 -11.49
N LYS A 76 11.29 -7.93 -12.23
CA LYS A 76 12.01 -7.99 -13.52
C LYS A 76 11.10 -8.58 -14.58
N GLY A 77 10.09 -7.81 -14.98
CA GLY A 77 9.06 -8.22 -15.92
C GLY A 77 9.19 -7.55 -17.29
N LEU A 78 8.36 -8.01 -18.23
CA LEU A 78 8.24 -7.40 -19.56
C LEU A 78 7.62 -5.98 -19.49
N HIS A 79 6.69 -5.76 -18.57
CA HIS A 79 5.90 -4.53 -18.46
C HIS A 79 6.23 -3.70 -17.21
N ALA A 80 7.02 -4.24 -16.28
CA ALA A 80 7.40 -3.56 -15.04
C ALA A 80 8.82 -3.99 -14.64
N SER A 81 9.66 -3.02 -14.33
CA SER A 81 11.04 -3.24 -13.87
C SER A 81 11.37 -2.26 -12.75
N GLY A 82 11.78 -2.75 -11.59
CA GLY A 82 12.12 -1.92 -10.44
C GLY A 82 11.59 -2.47 -9.12
N ASP A 83 11.64 -1.64 -8.08
CA ASP A 83 11.18 -1.96 -6.74
C ASP A 83 9.81 -1.31 -6.48
N PHE A 84 8.85 -2.09 -5.99
CA PHE A 84 7.47 -1.65 -5.82
C PHE A 84 6.97 -1.86 -4.39
N MET A 85 6.16 -0.92 -3.92
CA MET A 85 5.35 -1.08 -2.70
C MET A 85 3.95 -1.52 -3.12
N VAL A 86 3.56 -2.75 -2.76
CA VAL A 86 2.35 -3.39 -3.26
C VAL A 86 1.27 -3.40 -2.19
N PRO A 87 0.14 -2.69 -2.37
CA PRO A 87 -0.98 -2.74 -1.44
C PRO A 87 -1.76 -4.04 -1.61
N LEU A 88 -2.21 -4.60 -0.48
CA LEU A 88 -3.01 -5.82 -0.41
C LEU A 88 -4.19 -5.58 0.53
N ALA A 89 -5.42 -5.72 0.01
CA ALA A 89 -6.64 -5.65 0.80
C ALA A 89 -7.06 -7.06 1.23
N THR A 90 -6.99 -7.37 2.53
CA THR A 90 -7.21 -8.74 3.03
C THR A 90 -7.55 -8.77 4.52
N THR A 91 -8.35 -9.76 4.91
CA THR A 91 -8.56 -10.16 6.32
C THR A 91 -7.75 -11.40 6.71
N GLU A 92 -7.05 -12.03 5.75
CA GLU A 92 -6.25 -13.22 5.99
C GLU A 92 -4.98 -12.86 6.78
N GLY A 93 -4.78 -13.53 7.92
CA GLY A 93 -3.56 -13.37 8.72
C GLY A 93 -2.32 -13.79 7.93
N THR A 94 -1.19 -13.15 8.21
CA THR A 94 0.14 -13.48 7.66
C THR A 94 0.32 -13.21 6.15
N LEU A 95 -0.73 -13.12 5.33
CA LEU A 95 -0.64 -12.94 3.88
C LEU A 95 0.32 -11.80 3.47
N VAL A 96 0.11 -10.59 4.00
CA VAL A 96 0.96 -9.42 3.70
C VAL A 96 2.40 -9.64 4.17
N ALA A 97 2.57 -10.21 5.36
CA ALA A 97 3.89 -10.46 5.94
C ALA A 97 4.67 -11.50 5.12
N SER A 98 4.01 -12.53 4.61
CA SER A 98 4.61 -13.53 3.73
C SER A 98 5.22 -12.89 2.48
N PHE A 99 4.51 -11.97 1.83
CA PHE A 99 5.05 -11.26 0.65
C PHE A 99 6.13 -10.22 0.99
N GLN A 100 6.20 -9.74 2.24
CA GLN A 100 7.27 -8.84 2.67
C GLN A 100 8.58 -9.60 2.97
N HIS A 101 8.51 -10.87 3.34
CA HIS A 101 9.65 -11.71 3.71
C HIS A 101 10.02 -12.78 2.67
N ALA A 102 9.23 -12.93 1.61
CA ALA A 102 9.55 -13.74 0.44
C ALA A 102 10.74 -13.15 -0.34
#